data_AF-A0A2V5R123-F1
#
_entry.id   AF-A0A2V5R123-F1
#
_cell.length_a   1.000
_cell.length_b   1.000
_cell.length_c   1.000
_cell.angle_alpha   90.00
_cell.angle_beta   90.00
_cell.angle_gamma   90.00
#
_symmetry.space_group_name_H-M   'P 1'
#
loop_
_entity.id
_entity.type
_entity.pdbx_description
1 polymer ?
#
loop_
_entity_poly.entity_id
_entity_poly.type
_entity_poly.pdbx_seq_one_letter_code
_entity_poly.pdbx_strand_id
1 'polypeptide(L)'
;MGIGIWQLRNVSPAPIISGLIIWVAFACYGSDAVNSSLSESRIETTSGGSPAQVTTEASLGQNEQLRKQLSIEHESVKALTSSLAESNAEAELFRRKYSDLELRMEALGLASANKDRAKLEQRLLSAVSDLQLAQKQRDEYRDQMLQLNEAVLRYLKTSQGGDAQARMDLETQLRSINELITRSTNGPAVPQPSLTDGSVISFKDEWSFVVGNLGERQGVKIGMPMRVIRNDRRIATLRVVDVRQKICGAVIQGMDSKNEKIRVGDRLQVDAQPNVSLK
;
A
#
# COMPACT_ATOMS: atom_id res chain seq x y z
N MET A 1 -43.18 55.50 19.21
CA MET A 1 -43.92 54.73 20.23
C MET A 1 -43.79 53.24 19.90
N GLY A 2 -43.41 52.41 20.89
CA GLY A 2 -43.57 50.92 20.94
C GLY A 2 -42.73 50.12 19.94
N ILE A 3 -41.60 49.47 20.27
CA ILE A 3 -41.32 48.31 21.17
C ILE A 3 -41.88 46.96 20.65
N GLY A 4 -40.98 45.96 20.52
CA GLY A 4 -41.26 44.50 20.46
C GLY A 4 -40.53 43.78 19.32
N ILE A 5 -39.27 43.30 19.42
CA ILE A 5 -38.70 42.09 20.10
C ILE A 5 -38.96 40.76 19.36
N TRP A 6 -37.91 39.90 19.35
CA TRP A 6 -37.70 38.51 18.85
C TRP A 6 -37.04 38.43 17.45
N GLN A 7 -35.74 38.20 17.23
CA GLN A 7 -34.64 37.42 17.85
C GLN A 7 -34.73 35.89 17.69
N LEU A 8 -33.94 35.32 16.76
CA LEU A 8 -33.21 34.03 16.80
C LEU A 8 -32.37 33.90 15.50
N ARG A 9 -31.06 34.18 15.50
CA ARG A 9 -29.92 33.35 15.94
C ARG A 9 -29.28 32.58 14.77
N ASN A 10 -28.41 33.28 14.03
CA ASN A 10 -27.38 32.65 13.18
C ASN A 10 -26.15 32.40 14.03
N VAL A 11 -25.74 31.14 14.12
CA VAL A 11 -24.55 30.68 14.86
C VAL A 11 -23.38 30.61 13.89
N SER A 12 -22.36 31.41 14.14
CA SER A 12 -20.97 31.13 13.77
C SER A 12 -20.14 31.11 15.06
N PRO A 13 -19.18 30.19 15.21
CA PRO A 13 -18.07 30.46 16.11
C PRO A 13 -16.73 30.38 15.37
N ALA A 14 -16.05 31.53 15.31
CA ALA A 14 -14.59 31.62 15.34
C ALA A 14 -14.14 31.83 16.81
N PRO A 15 -12.85 31.64 17.14
CA PRO A 15 -12.41 31.14 18.44
C PRO A 15 -12.28 32.22 19.52
N ILE A 16 -12.65 31.87 20.75
CA ILE A 16 -12.38 32.67 21.96
C ILE A 16 -11.27 31.99 22.76
N ILE A 17 -10.25 32.78 23.03
CA ILE A 17 -9.17 32.57 23.99
C ILE A 17 -9.77 32.55 25.40
N SER A 18 -9.75 31.39 26.06
CA SER A 18 -9.77 31.25 27.52
C SER A 18 -9.21 29.85 27.83
N GLY A 19 -8.06 29.71 28.49
CA GLY A 19 -7.93 30.04 29.90
C GLY A 19 -8.37 28.85 30.76
N LEU A 20 -7.58 27.76 30.76
CA LEU A 20 -7.50 26.85 31.90
C LEU A 20 -6.20 26.02 31.82
N ILE A 21 -5.18 26.50 32.52
CA ILE A 21 -3.92 25.80 32.77
C ILE A 21 -4.21 24.79 33.89
N ILE A 22 -4.18 23.50 33.57
CA ILE A 22 -4.18 22.43 34.56
C ILE A 22 -2.75 22.32 35.09
N TRP A 23 -2.59 22.67 36.37
CA TRP A 23 -1.40 22.44 37.17
C TRP A 23 -1.17 20.93 37.34
N VAL A 24 -0.04 20.43 36.84
CA VAL A 24 0.60 19.23 37.37
C VAL A 24 2.02 19.64 37.74
N ALA A 25 2.25 19.78 39.04
CA ALA A 25 3.56 20.04 39.61
C ALA A 25 4.41 18.78 39.49
N PHE A 26 5.36 18.78 38.55
CA PHE A 26 6.47 17.84 38.52
C PHE A 26 7.68 18.55 39.13
N ALA A 27 8.05 18.13 40.34
CA ALA A 27 9.18 18.68 41.06
C ALA A 27 10.49 18.18 40.42
N CYS A 28 11.14 19.03 39.63
CA CYS A 28 12.55 18.89 39.27
C CYS A 28 13.35 19.95 40.05
N TYR A 29 13.98 19.52 41.14
CA TYR A 29 15.06 20.26 41.78
C TYR A 29 16.32 20.04 40.94
N GLY A 30 16.69 21.04 40.14
CA GLY A 30 17.99 21.17 39.51
C GLY A 30 18.73 22.32 40.19
N SER A 31 19.73 21.98 40.99
CA SER A 31 20.72 22.90 41.53
C SER A 31 21.67 23.34 40.43
N ASP A 32 21.98 24.64 40.34
CA ASP A 32 23.27 25.10 39.85
C ASP A 32 23.57 26.54 40.29
N ALA A 33 24.86 26.76 40.53
CA ALA A 33 25.59 28.02 40.57
C ALA A 33 25.46 28.94 41.80
N VAL A 34 26.30 28.62 42.80
CA VAL A 34 27.44 29.45 43.24
C VAL A 34 27.22 30.97 43.29
N ASN A 35 27.28 31.53 44.49
CA ASN A 35 28.19 32.65 44.75
C ASN A 35 28.58 32.75 46.23
N SER A 36 29.88 32.92 46.41
CA SER A 36 30.67 33.18 47.59
C SER A 36 30.12 34.27 48.53
N SER A 37 30.23 34.08 49.85
CA SER A 37 30.91 35.07 50.69
C SER A 37 31.28 34.48 52.05
N LEU A 38 32.38 35.01 52.58
CA LEU A 38 33.12 34.63 53.77
C LEU A 38 32.27 34.71 55.05
N SER A 39 32.46 33.77 55.97
CA SER A 39 32.12 33.97 57.38
C SER A 39 33.23 33.41 58.24
N GLU A 40 33.83 34.38 58.93
CA GLU A 40 35.02 34.39 59.75
C GLU A 40 34.81 33.56 61.04
N SER A 41 35.50 32.42 61.15
CA SER A 41 35.50 31.66 62.41
C SER A 41 36.52 32.27 63.37
N ARG A 42 36.05 33.13 64.27
CA ARG A 42 36.75 33.54 65.49
C ARG A 42 36.92 32.32 66.39
N ILE A 43 38.16 31.85 66.56
CA ILE A 43 38.52 30.80 67.52
C ILE A 43 39.21 31.48 68.70
N GLU A 44 38.52 31.54 69.82
CA GLU A 44 39.06 31.95 71.12
C GLU A 44 40.05 30.88 71.60
N THR A 45 41.28 31.30 71.86
CA THR A 45 42.30 30.50 72.55
C THR A 45 42.17 30.68 74.06
N THR A 46 41.75 29.65 74.79
CA THR A 46 42.03 29.53 76.22
C THR A 46 42.37 28.07 76.63
N SER A 47 43.63 27.91 77.05
CA SER A 47 44.15 26.98 78.07
C SER A 47 43.86 25.47 78.01
N GLY A 48 44.92 24.72 77.63
CA GLY A 48 45.57 23.76 78.54
C GLY A 48 44.95 22.37 78.72
N GLY A 49 45.34 21.42 77.85
CA GLY A 49 45.16 19.97 78.07
C GLY A 49 44.89 19.19 76.77
N SER A 50 45.94 18.72 76.09
CA SER A 50 45.92 17.79 74.94
C SER A 50 44.86 18.00 73.81
N PRO A 51 44.86 19.13 73.09
CA PRO A 51 43.99 19.35 71.92
C PRO A 51 44.60 18.95 70.56
N ALA A 52 45.91 18.67 70.51
CA ALA A 52 46.62 18.44 69.24
C ALA A 52 46.26 17.11 68.58
N GLN A 53 46.13 16.02 69.35
CA GLN A 53 45.73 14.73 68.77
C GLN A 53 44.27 14.77 68.31
N VAL A 54 43.33 15.19 69.17
CA VAL A 54 41.88 15.23 68.84
C VAL A 54 41.55 16.11 67.63
N THR A 55 42.24 17.25 67.44
CA THR A 55 42.07 18.10 66.25
C THR A 55 42.72 17.51 65.00
N THR A 56 43.83 16.78 65.12
CA THR A 56 44.42 16.03 64.00
C THR A 56 43.57 14.82 63.61
N GLU A 57 43.02 14.05 64.55
CA GLU A 57 42.11 12.93 64.23
C GLU A 57 40.85 13.43 63.52
N ALA A 58 40.27 14.54 64.00
CA ALA A 58 39.05 15.12 63.42
C ALA A 58 39.27 15.69 62.03
N SER A 59 40.42 16.33 61.79
CA SER A 59 40.79 16.84 60.45
C SER A 59 41.17 15.72 59.48
N LEU A 60 41.78 14.62 59.95
CA LEU A 60 41.99 13.42 59.15
C LEU A 60 40.66 12.76 58.75
N GLY A 61 39.71 12.66 59.69
CA GLY A 61 38.35 12.18 59.41
C GLY A 61 37.60 13.03 58.38
N GLN A 62 37.72 14.36 58.44
CA GLN A 62 37.17 15.27 57.43
C GLN A 62 37.82 15.07 56.05
N ASN A 63 39.15 14.87 56.00
CA ASN A 63 39.83 14.58 54.74
C ASN A 63 39.38 13.26 54.12
N GLU A 64 39.13 12.23 54.94
CA GLU A 64 38.58 10.97 54.46
C GLU A 64 37.13 11.12 53.95
N GLN A 65 36.30 11.90 54.64
CA GLN A 65 34.94 12.21 54.21
C GLN A 65 34.93 13.01 52.90
N LEU A 66 35.78 14.02 52.76
CA LEU A 66 35.93 14.80 51.53
C LEU A 66 36.40 13.92 50.36
N ARG A 67 37.32 12.99 50.59
CA ARG A 67 37.75 12.02 49.56
C ARG A 67 36.62 11.10 49.14
N LYS A 68 35.79 10.63 50.08
CA LYS A 68 34.59 9.85 49.77
C LYS A 68 33.59 10.67 48.96
N GLN A 69 33.33 11.92 49.35
CA GLN A 69 32.46 12.84 48.62
C GLN A 69 32.96 13.04 47.18
N LEU A 70 34.25 13.34 47.00
CA LEU A 70 34.85 13.52 45.67
C LEU A 70 34.78 12.24 44.84
N SER A 71 34.91 11.06 45.44
CA SER A 71 34.75 9.80 44.72
C SER A 71 33.31 9.58 44.24
N ILE A 72 32.32 9.91 45.07
CA ILE A 72 30.89 9.81 44.73
C ILE A 72 30.54 10.81 43.64
N GLU A 73 31.01 12.05 43.74
CA GLU A 73 30.79 13.08 42.69
C GLU A 73 31.49 12.71 41.38
N HIS A 74 32.68 12.14 41.45
CA HIS A 74 33.35 11.67 40.23
C HIS A 74 32.59 10.51 39.57
N GLU A 75 32.03 9.60 40.37
CA GLU A 75 31.20 8.51 39.90
C GLU A 75 29.85 9.01 39.34
N SER A 76 29.23 10.01 39.97
CA SER A 76 27.99 10.64 39.49
C SER A 76 28.20 11.34 38.14
N VAL A 77 29.27 12.13 38.00
CA VAL A 77 29.64 12.78 36.74
C VAL A 77 29.91 11.75 35.66
N LYS A 78 30.62 10.66 35.98
CA LYS A 78 30.89 9.58 35.03
C LYS A 78 29.61 8.87 34.60
N ALA A 79 28.70 8.58 35.52
CA ALA A 79 27.41 7.95 35.23
C ALA A 79 26.53 8.86 34.36
N LEU A 80 26.42 10.15 34.69
CA LEU A 80 25.67 11.14 33.92
C LEU A 80 26.26 11.32 32.51
N THR A 81 27.59 11.38 32.40
CA THR A 81 28.27 11.50 31.10
C THR A 81 28.04 10.25 30.24
N SER A 82 28.10 9.05 30.84
CA SER A 82 27.80 7.80 30.14
C SER A 82 26.35 7.76 29.65
N SER A 83 25.40 8.17 30.50
CA SER A 83 23.98 8.18 30.15
C SER A 83 23.66 9.24 29.08
N LEU A 84 24.30 10.42 29.12
CA LEU A 84 24.19 11.42 28.06
C LEU A 84 24.78 10.94 26.73
N ALA A 85 25.91 10.22 26.76
CA ALA A 85 26.51 9.65 25.56
C ALA A 85 25.60 8.57 24.93
N GLU A 86 24.99 7.72 25.76
CA GLU A 86 24.03 6.70 25.32
C GLU A 86 22.77 7.33 24.73
N SER A 87 22.17 8.31 25.42
CA SER A 87 20.98 9.04 24.94
C SER A 87 21.25 9.78 23.62
N ASN A 88 22.41 10.43 23.49
CA ASN A 88 22.81 11.06 22.23
C ASN A 88 23.00 10.04 21.10
N ALA A 89 23.59 8.87 21.38
CA ALA A 89 23.75 7.82 20.40
C ALA A 89 22.39 7.27 19.93
N GLU A 90 21.44 7.07 20.84
CA GLU A 90 20.07 6.67 20.51
C GLU A 90 19.35 7.74 19.67
N ALA A 91 19.47 9.01 20.04
CA ALA A 91 18.87 10.12 19.30
C ALA A 91 19.38 10.19 17.85
N GLU A 92 20.70 10.00 17.64
CA GLU A 92 21.31 9.90 16.32
C GLU A 92 20.77 8.71 15.51
N LEU A 93 20.63 7.54 16.15
CA LEU A 93 20.04 6.36 15.49
C LEU A 93 18.59 6.60 15.07
N PHE A 94 17.78 7.22 15.93
CA PHE A 94 16.43 7.61 15.57
C PHE A 94 16.43 8.59 14.40
N ARG A 95 17.28 9.61 14.43
CA ARG A 95 17.40 10.60 13.36
C ARG A 95 17.74 9.95 12.01
N ARG A 96 18.66 8.97 12.00
CA ARG A 96 19.00 8.17 10.81
C ARG A 96 17.81 7.32 10.32
N LYS A 97 17.08 6.67 11.23
CA LYS A 97 15.88 5.90 10.89
C LYS A 97 14.78 6.79 10.30
N TYR A 98 14.59 7.99 10.85
CA TYR A 98 13.64 8.96 10.31
C TYR A 98 14.04 9.42 8.91
N SER A 99 15.32 9.74 8.67
CA SER A 99 15.78 10.09 7.32
C SER A 99 15.65 8.93 6.33
N ASP A 100 15.93 7.68 6.73
CA ASP A 100 15.73 6.52 5.85
C ASP A 100 14.25 6.31 5.54
N LEU A 101 13.37 6.46 6.54
CA LEU A 101 11.93 6.39 6.32
C LEU A 101 11.44 7.50 5.39
N GLU A 102 11.93 8.72 5.55
CA GLU A 102 11.61 9.85 4.68
C GLU A 102 12.04 9.58 3.23
N LEU A 103 13.27 9.12 3.01
CA LEU A 103 13.76 8.72 1.69
C LEU A 103 12.95 7.58 1.07
N ARG A 104 12.52 6.59 1.87
CA ARG A 104 11.62 5.52 1.39
C ARG A 104 10.26 6.08 1.02
N MET A 105 9.71 7.02 1.78
CA MET A 105 8.42 7.66 1.48
C MET A 105 8.50 8.55 0.23
N GLU A 106 9.64 9.19 -0.01
CA GLU A 106 9.93 9.95 -1.21
C GLU A 106 10.11 9.03 -2.43
N ALA A 107 10.86 7.94 -2.30
CA ALA A 107 11.05 6.94 -3.35
C ALA A 107 9.74 6.26 -3.77
N LEU A 108 8.81 6.09 -2.83
CA LEU A 108 7.45 5.61 -3.11
C LEU A 108 6.55 6.68 -3.76
N GLY A 109 7.04 7.91 -3.96
CA GLY A 109 6.31 9.01 -4.58
C GLY A 109 5.11 9.51 -3.77
N LEU A 110 4.99 9.07 -2.51
CA LEU A 110 3.83 9.37 -1.67
C LEU A 110 3.79 10.82 -1.18
N ALA A 111 4.94 11.51 -1.16
CA ALA A 111 5.01 12.93 -0.81
C ALA A 111 4.31 13.84 -1.84
N SER A 112 4.37 13.49 -3.13
CA SER A 112 3.61 14.18 -4.18
C SER A 112 2.15 13.72 -4.20
N ALA A 113 1.91 12.44 -3.88
CA ALA A 113 0.56 11.91 -3.77
C ALA A 113 -0.24 12.56 -2.64
N ASN A 114 0.34 12.93 -1.49
CA ASN A 114 -0.48 13.33 -0.32
C ASN A 114 -1.35 14.59 -0.56
N LYS A 115 -0.87 15.56 -1.36
CA LYS A 115 -1.65 16.76 -1.71
C LYS A 115 -2.72 16.50 -2.77
N ASP A 116 -2.46 15.55 -3.66
CA ASP A 116 -3.40 15.16 -4.72
C ASP A 116 -4.23 13.94 -4.34
N ARG A 117 -3.95 13.28 -3.21
CA ARG A 117 -4.63 12.07 -2.72
C ARG A 117 -6.07 12.39 -2.36
N ALA A 118 -6.31 13.50 -1.66
CA ALA A 118 -7.67 13.96 -1.39
C ALA A 118 -8.46 14.25 -2.68
N LYS A 119 -7.80 14.84 -3.71
CA LYS A 119 -8.43 15.10 -5.02
C LYS A 119 -8.64 13.82 -5.84
N LEU A 120 -7.70 12.88 -5.76
CA LEU A 120 -7.74 11.59 -6.42
C LEU A 120 -8.84 10.72 -5.80
N GLU A 121 -8.91 10.67 -4.47
CA GLU A 121 -9.96 9.98 -3.72
C GLU A 121 -11.33 10.58 -4.05
N GLN A 122 -11.46 11.91 -4.11
CA GLN A 122 -12.70 12.56 -4.53
C GLN A 122 -13.09 12.20 -5.98
N ARG A 123 -12.13 12.17 -6.92
CA ARG A 123 -12.37 11.78 -8.32
C ARG A 123 -12.68 10.30 -8.48
N LEU A 124 -12.07 9.44 -7.66
CA LEU A 124 -12.35 8.02 -7.65
C LEU A 124 -13.75 7.76 -7.08
N LEU A 125 -14.13 8.44 -6.00
CA LEU A 125 -15.48 8.37 -5.46
C LEU A 125 -16.52 8.86 -6.46
N SER A 126 -16.27 9.97 -7.16
CA SER A 126 -17.18 10.44 -8.19
C SER A 126 -17.27 9.46 -9.36
N ALA A 127 -16.13 8.97 -9.87
CA ALA A 127 -16.12 8.01 -10.98
C ALA A 127 -16.80 6.68 -10.63
N VAL A 128 -16.63 6.19 -9.39
CA VAL A 128 -17.31 4.98 -8.93
C VAL A 128 -18.81 5.23 -8.77
N SER A 129 -19.21 6.39 -8.22
CA SER A 129 -20.61 6.78 -8.12
C SER A 129 -21.27 6.90 -9.51
N ASP A 130 -20.61 7.57 -10.45
CA ASP A 130 -21.08 7.72 -11.83
C ASP A 130 -21.20 6.36 -12.52
N LEU A 131 -20.25 5.45 -12.30
CA LEU A 131 -20.31 4.09 -12.82
C LEU A 131 -21.47 3.30 -12.22
N GLN A 132 -21.71 3.41 -10.92
CA GLN A 132 -22.86 2.75 -10.27
C GLN A 132 -24.19 3.28 -10.80
N LEU A 133 -24.30 4.60 -11.01
CA LEU A 133 -25.49 5.22 -11.57
C LEU A 133 -25.71 4.76 -13.01
N ALA A 134 -24.67 4.74 -13.84
CA ALA A 134 -24.74 4.25 -15.21
C ALA A 134 -25.11 2.76 -15.27
N GLN A 135 -24.60 1.93 -14.35
CA GLN A 135 -24.98 0.53 -14.23
C GLN A 135 -26.47 0.38 -13.90
N LYS A 136 -26.98 1.14 -12.94
CA LYS A 136 -28.40 1.12 -12.57
C LYS A 136 -29.30 1.53 -13.74
N GLN A 137 -28.98 2.62 -14.44
CA GLN A 137 -29.73 3.04 -15.64
C GLN A 137 -29.71 1.95 -16.72
N ARG A 138 -28.56 1.32 -16.94
CA ARG A 138 -28.40 0.23 -17.89
C ARG A 138 -29.24 -0.99 -17.51
N ASP A 139 -29.46 -1.24 -16.23
CA ASP A 139 -30.32 -2.33 -15.75
C ASP A 139 -31.81 -1.96 -15.91
N GLU A 140 -32.20 -0.73 -15.60
CA GLU A 140 -33.57 -0.22 -15.85
C GLU A 140 -33.95 -0.29 -17.34
N TYR A 141 -33.03 0.09 -18.24
CA TYR A 141 -33.24 -0.06 -19.70
C TYR A 141 -33.39 -1.53 -20.13
N ARG A 142 -32.69 -2.46 -19.46
CA ARG A 142 -32.86 -3.90 -19.74
C ARG A 142 -34.23 -4.38 -19.35
N ASP A 143 -34.70 -4.01 -18.17
CA ASP A 143 -36.02 -4.42 -17.68
C ASP A 143 -37.12 -3.89 -18.59
N GLN A 144 -37.02 -2.63 -19.05
CA GLN A 144 -37.94 -2.06 -20.02
C GLN A 144 -37.90 -2.79 -21.37
N MET A 145 -36.71 -3.15 -21.86
CA MET A 145 -36.56 -3.93 -23.10
C MET A 145 -37.13 -5.35 -22.97
N LEU A 146 -36.96 -6.00 -21.82
CA LEU A 146 -37.57 -7.31 -21.54
C LEU A 146 -39.10 -7.22 -21.50
N GLN A 147 -39.65 -6.21 -20.84
CA GLN A 147 -41.09 -5.96 -20.79
C GLN A 147 -41.66 -5.69 -22.20
N LEU A 148 -40.94 -4.90 -23.01
CA LEU A 148 -41.32 -4.64 -24.40
C LEU A 148 -41.30 -5.93 -25.23
N ASN A 149 -40.24 -6.74 -25.12
CA ASN A 149 -40.14 -8.02 -25.80
C ASN A 149 -41.32 -8.94 -25.44
N GLU A 150 -41.66 -9.04 -24.16
CA GLU A 150 -42.78 -9.84 -23.71
C GLU A 150 -44.13 -9.32 -24.25
N ALA A 151 -44.34 -8.00 -24.25
CA ALA A 151 -45.54 -7.38 -24.80
C ALA A 151 -45.69 -7.62 -26.31
N VAL A 152 -44.58 -7.53 -27.06
CA VAL A 152 -44.53 -7.81 -28.50
C VAL A 152 -44.81 -9.29 -28.78
N LEU A 153 -44.23 -10.21 -28.01
CA LEU A 153 -44.54 -11.64 -28.12
C LEU A 153 -46.01 -11.95 -27.81
N ARG A 154 -46.58 -11.32 -26.78
CA ARG A 154 -48.00 -11.45 -26.46
C ARG A 154 -48.88 -10.94 -27.61
N TYR A 155 -48.52 -9.80 -28.21
CA TYR A 155 -49.23 -9.25 -29.37
C TYR A 155 -49.15 -10.14 -30.61
N LEU A 156 -47.97 -10.70 -30.93
CA LEU A 156 -47.83 -11.63 -32.06
C LEU A 156 -48.63 -12.92 -31.87
N LYS A 157 -48.69 -13.44 -30.64
CA LYS A 157 -49.45 -14.66 -30.32
C LYS A 157 -50.96 -14.45 -30.44
N THR A 158 -51.46 -13.24 -30.15
CA THR A 158 -52.90 -12.92 -30.22
C THR A 158 -53.34 -12.42 -31.59
N SER A 159 -52.43 -11.84 -32.38
CA SER A 159 -52.70 -11.44 -33.78
C SER A 159 -52.69 -12.67 -34.70
N GLN A 160 -53.84 -13.04 -35.27
CA GLN A 160 -53.96 -14.20 -36.19
C GLN A 160 -53.81 -13.86 -37.69
N GLY A 161 -53.36 -12.66 -38.09
CA GLY A 161 -53.43 -12.24 -39.50
C GLY A 161 -52.25 -11.44 -40.07
N GLY A 162 -51.05 -11.54 -39.49
CA GLY A 162 -49.88 -10.76 -39.92
C GLY A 162 -48.96 -11.51 -40.88
N ASP A 163 -48.36 -10.78 -41.82
CA ASP A 163 -47.43 -11.27 -42.87
C ASP A 163 -46.36 -12.22 -42.30
N ALA A 164 -46.17 -13.38 -42.91
CA ALA A 164 -45.34 -14.46 -42.37
C ALA A 164 -43.85 -14.05 -42.25
N GLN A 165 -43.39 -13.21 -43.17
CA GLN A 165 -42.04 -12.66 -43.19
C GLN A 165 -41.78 -11.72 -41.99
N ALA A 166 -42.74 -10.84 -41.67
CA ALA A 166 -42.62 -9.91 -40.55
C ALA A 166 -42.59 -10.62 -39.18
N ARG A 167 -43.23 -11.80 -39.06
CA ARG A 167 -43.13 -12.64 -37.85
C ARG A 167 -41.74 -13.24 -37.70
N MET A 168 -41.17 -13.75 -38.79
CA MET A 168 -39.84 -14.35 -38.78
C MET A 168 -38.74 -13.32 -38.48
N ASP A 169 -38.80 -12.14 -39.08
CA ASP A 169 -37.85 -11.04 -38.84
C ASP A 169 -37.92 -10.55 -37.38
N LEU A 170 -39.13 -10.50 -36.81
CA LEU A 170 -39.30 -10.09 -35.43
C LEU A 170 -38.83 -11.18 -34.45
N GLU A 171 -39.14 -12.45 -34.69
CA GLU A 171 -38.64 -13.58 -33.87
C GLU A 171 -37.11 -13.66 -33.87
N THR A 172 -36.47 -13.43 -35.02
CA THR A 172 -35.00 -13.40 -35.11
C THR A 172 -34.40 -12.20 -34.35
N GLN A 173 -35.01 -11.03 -34.45
CA GLN A 173 -34.61 -9.85 -33.66
C GLN A 173 -34.81 -10.09 -32.16
N LEU A 174 -35.93 -10.69 -31.74
CA LEU A 174 -36.17 -11.02 -30.33
C LEU A 174 -35.18 -12.06 -29.79
N ARG A 175 -34.79 -13.05 -30.61
CA ARG A 175 -33.75 -14.02 -30.25
C ARG A 175 -32.39 -13.35 -30.04
N SER A 176 -31.99 -12.46 -30.96
CA SER A 176 -30.72 -11.73 -30.83
C SER A 176 -30.68 -10.76 -29.64
N ILE A 177 -31.81 -10.09 -29.34
CA ILE A 177 -31.95 -9.24 -28.15
C ILE A 177 -31.84 -10.07 -26.87
N ASN A 178 -32.48 -11.24 -26.80
CA ASN A 178 -32.36 -12.15 -25.66
C ASN A 178 -30.92 -12.65 -25.45
N GLU A 179 -30.18 -12.94 -26.53
CA GLU A 179 -28.76 -13.30 -26.46
C GLU A 179 -27.89 -12.13 -25.94
N LEU A 180 -28.16 -10.91 -26.37
CA LEU A 180 -27.49 -9.70 -25.88
C LEU A 180 -27.74 -9.44 -24.39
N ILE A 181 -29.00 -9.58 -23.96
CA ILE A 181 -29.38 -9.40 -22.55
C ILE A 181 -28.69 -10.45 -21.69
N THR A 182 -28.77 -11.74 -22.04
CA THR A 182 -28.13 -12.84 -21.29
C THR A 182 -26.61 -12.73 -21.24
N ARG A 183 -25.94 -12.35 -22.34
CA ARG A 183 -24.49 -12.07 -22.36
C ARG A 183 -24.11 -10.86 -21.50
N SER A 184 -25.02 -9.90 -21.35
CA SER A 184 -24.76 -8.70 -20.53
C SER A 184 -25.02 -8.92 -19.04
N THR A 185 -25.92 -9.84 -18.68
CA THR A 185 -26.22 -10.26 -17.30
C THR A 185 -25.11 -11.15 -16.74
N ASN A 186 -24.61 -12.07 -17.57
CA ASN A 186 -23.42 -12.84 -17.26
C ASN A 186 -22.21 -12.04 -17.74
N GLY A 187 -21.77 -11.06 -16.93
CA GLY A 187 -20.60 -10.22 -17.23
C GLY A 187 -19.47 -11.04 -17.87
N PRO A 188 -18.69 -10.45 -18.80
CA PRO A 188 -17.98 -11.17 -19.86
C PRO A 188 -17.35 -12.43 -19.27
N ALA A 189 -17.92 -13.58 -19.60
CA ALA A 189 -17.27 -14.85 -19.34
C ALA A 189 -15.99 -14.79 -20.17
N VAL A 190 -14.90 -14.35 -19.53
CA VAL A 190 -13.57 -14.37 -20.11
C VAL A 190 -13.41 -15.79 -20.61
N PRO A 191 -13.33 -16.01 -21.93
CA PRO A 191 -13.11 -17.34 -22.46
C PRO A 191 -11.83 -17.80 -21.76
N GLN A 192 -11.95 -18.84 -20.93
CA GLN A 192 -10.75 -19.43 -20.34
C GLN A 192 -9.88 -19.78 -21.55
N PRO A 193 -8.64 -19.25 -21.65
CA PRO A 193 -7.80 -19.57 -22.78
C PRO A 193 -7.65 -21.09 -22.77
N SER A 194 -8.23 -21.71 -23.79
CA SER A 194 -8.04 -23.13 -24.06
C SER A 194 -6.54 -23.34 -24.30
N LEU A 195 -6.04 -24.58 -24.14
CA LEU A 195 -4.63 -24.91 -24.44
C LEU A 195 -4.13 -24.38 -25.80
N THR A 196 -5.06 -24.12 -26.71
CA THR A 196 -4.87 -23.66 -28.08
C THR A 196 -4.90 -22.13 -28.26
N ASP A 197 -5.31 -21.36 -27.26
CA ASP A 197 -5.49 -19.89 -27.33
C ASP A 197 -4.60 -19.13 -26.34
N GLY A 198 -3.41 -19.66 -26.06
CA GLY A 198 -2.41 -18.91 -25.31
C GLY A 198 -1.94 -17.68 -26.09
N SER A 199 -1.55 -16.61 -25.40
CA SER A 199 -0.87 -15.47 -25.96
C SER A 199 0.35 -15.07 -25.15
N VAL A 200 1.34 -14.50 -25.84
CA VAL A 200 2.52 -13.92 -25.21
C VAL A 200 2.15 -12.60 -24.53
N ILE A 201 2.31 -12.55 -23.20
CA ILE A 201 2.08 -11.35 -22.39
C ILE A 201 3.33 -10.45 -22.42
N SER A 202 4.51 -11.05 -22.27
CA SER A 202 5.76 -10.31 -22.18
C SER A 202 6.89 -11.12 -22.76
N PHE A 203 7.82 -10.42 -23.40
CA PHE A 203 8.99 -11.01 -24.03
C PHE A 203 10.22 -10.21 -23.64
N LYS A 204 11.24 -10.90 -23.11
CA LYS A 204 12.52 -10.32 -22.75
C LYS A 204 13.64 -10.97 -23.57
N ASP A 205 14.07 -10.25 -24.61
CA ASP A 205 15.10 -10.68 -25.57
C ASP A 205 16.41 -11.10 -24.87
N GLU A 206 16.89 -10.31 -23.91
CA GLU A 206 18.17 -10.53 -23.21
C GLU A 206 18.27 -11.89 -22.50
N TRP A 207 17.13 -12.47 -22.10
CA TRP A 207 17.06 -13.72 -21.32
C TRP A 207 16.44 -14.85 -22.14
N SER A 208 16.09 -14.59 -23.41
CA SER A 208 15.29 -15.51 -24.25
C SER A 208 14.05 -16.04 -23.51
N PHE A 209 13.44 -15.19 -22.68
CA PHE A 209 12.38 -15.55 -21.74
C PHE A 209 11.04 -14.96 -22.20
N VAL A 210 10.04 -15.82 -22.27
CA VAL A 210 8.69 -15.49 -22.74
C VAL A 210 7.72 -15.81 -21.61
N VAL A 211 6.82 -14.87 -21.32
CA VAL A 211 5.72 -15.07 -20.37
C VAL A 211 4.42 -15.25 -21.14
N GLY A 212 3.76 -16.39 -20.94
CA GLY A 212 2.46 -16.72 -21.53
C GLY A 212 1.31 -16.61 -20.53
N ASN A 213 0.10 -16.37 -21.03
CA ASN A 213 -1.15 -16.38 -20.24
C ASN A 213 -1.73 -17.79 -19.97
N LEU A 214 -0.91 -18.83 -20.15
CA LEU A 214 -1.26 -20.23 -19.88
C LEU A 214 -0.53 -20.67 -18.61
N GLY A 215 -1.18 -21.46 -17.77
CA GLY A 215 -0.62 -21.93 -16.51
C GLY A 215 -1.10 -23.32 -16.13
N GLU A 216 -0.95 -23.65 -14.86
CA GLU A 216 -1.32 -24.97 -14.31
C GLU A 216 -2.82 -25.24 -14.46
N ARG A 217 -3.66 -24.21 -14.33
CA ARG A 217 -5.11 -24.34 -14.57
C ARG A 217 -5.45 -24.77 -15.98
N GLN A 218 -4.59 -24.44 -16.94
CA GLN A 218 -4.69 -24.85 -18.33
C GLN A 218 -3.87 -26.12 -18.60
N GLY A 219 -3.41 -26.85 -17.57
CA GLY A 219 -2.69 -28.11 -17.75
C GLY A 219 -1.25 -27.98 -18.26
N VAL A 220 -0.67 -26.78 -18.25
CA VAL A 220 0.74 -26.58 -18.61
C VAL A 220 1.64 -27.16 -17.52
N LYS A 221 2.65 -27.94 -17.92
CA LYS A 221 3.65 -28.51 -17.01
C LYS A 221 5.05 -28.02 -17.34
N ILE A 222 5.91 -28.00 -16.32
CA ILE A 222 7.34 -27.73 -16.49
C ILE A 222 7.92 -28.77 -17.46
N GLY A 223 8.73 -28.31 -18.42
CA GLY A 223 9.34 -29.15 -19.46
C GLY A 223 8.50 -29.37 -20.71
N MET A 224 7.22 -28.95 -20.71
CA MET A 224 6.34 -29.09 -21.87
C MET A 224 6.82 -28.18 -23.03
N PRO A 225 6.93 -28.72 -24.26
CA PRO A 225 7.25 -27.90 -25.42
C PRO A 225 6.03 -27.10 -25.88
N MET A 226 6.27 -25.86 -26.27
CA MET A 226 5.27 -24.95 -26.82
C MET A 226 5.78 -24.34 -28.12
N ARG A 227 4.86 -23.90 -28.97
CA ARG A 227 5.16 -23.29 -30.26
C ARG A 227 4.49 -21.94 -30.36
N VAL A 228 5.24 -20.97 -30.86
CA VAL A 228 4.76 -19.61 -31.15
C VAL A 228 4.30 -19.57 -32.60
N ILE A 229 3.05 -19.20 -32.82
CA ILE A 229 2.42 -19.12 -34.14
C ILE A 229 2.00 -17.67 -34.40
N ARG A 230 2.34 -17.17 -35.59
CA ARG A 230 1.88 -15.89 -36.10
C ARG A 230 1.48 -16.08 -37.56
N ASN A 231 0.27 -15.66 -37.92
CA ASN A 231 -0.27 -15.81 -39.28
C ASN A 231 -0.15 -17.25 -39.80
N ASP A 232 -0.52 -18.23 -38.98
CA ASP A 232 -0.43 -19.68 -39.23
C ASP A 232 0.99 -20.24 -39.52
N ARG A 233 2.04 -19.42 -39.34
CA ARG A 233 3.43 -19.86 -39.45
C ARG A 233 4.04 -20.05 -38.06
N ARG A 234 4.76 -21.15 -37.87
CA ARG A 234 5.59 -21.40 -36.68
C ARG A 234 6.82 -20.49 -36.72
N ILE A 235 7.01 -19.71 -35.66
CA ILE A 235 8.17 -18.79 -35.52
C ILE A 235 9.26 -19.43 -34.67
N ALA A 236 8.87 -19.98 -33.52
CA ALA A 236 9.79 -20.48 -32.52
C ALA A 236 9.19 -21.63 -31.70
N THR A 237 10.09 -22.47 -31.19
CA THR A 237 9.78 -23.51 -30.20
C THR A 237 10.30 -23.06 -28.84
N LEU A 238 9.43 -23.09 -27.85
CA LEU A 238 9.68 -22.74 -26.47
C LEU A 238 9.63 -23.99 -25.59
N ARG A 239 10.35 -23.98 -24.46
CA ARG A 239 10.22 -24.97 -23.40
C ARG A 239 9.83 -24.27 -22.10
N VAL A 240 8.78 -24.77 -21.47
CA VAL A 240 8.30 -24.24 -20.20
C VAL A 240 9.31 -24.55 -19.08
N VAL A 241 9.72 -23.53 -18.35
CA VAL A 241 10.67 -23.62 -17.23
C VAL A 241 10.01 -23.35 -15.87
N ASP A 242 8.97 -22.52 -15.85
CA ASP A 242 8.22 -22.19 -14.63
C ASP A 242 6.72 -22.10 -14.95
N VAL A 243 5.87 -22.57 -14.03
CA VAL A 243 4.42 -22.55 -14.17
C VAL A 243 3.79 -22.06 -12.88
N ARG A 244 2.86 -21.10 -13.02
CA ARG A 244 1.99 -20.63 -11.95
C ARG A 244 0.54 -20.94 -12.31
N GLN A 245 -0.38 -20.61 -11.41
CA GLN A 245 -1.81 -20.89 -11.59
C GLN A 245 -2.41 -20.36 -12.90
N LYS A 246 -1.95 -19.20 -13.39
CA LYS A 246 -2.51 -18.52 -14.58
C LYS A 246 -1.47 -18.09 -15.61
N ILE A 247 -0.19 -18.27 -15.34
CA ILE A 247 0.91 -17.81 -16.21
C ILE A 247 2.03 -18.85 -16.23
N CYS A 248 2.80 -18.88 -17.32
CA CYS A 248 3.96 -19.75 -17.47
C CYS A 248 5.14 -18.95 -18.02
N GLY A 249 6.33 -19.27 -17.53
CA GLY A 249 7.60 -18.84 -18.08
C GLY A 249 8.17 -19.91 -18.99
N ALA A 250 8.54 -19.53 -20.21
CA ALA A 250 9.14 -20.43 -21.18
C ALA A 250 10.41 -19.81 -21.79
N VAL A 251 11.37 -20.67 -22.13
CA VAL A 251 12.65 -20.30 -22.75
C VAL A 251 12.66 -20.75 -24.21
N ILE A 252 13.21 -19.93 -25.10
CA ILE A 252 13.34 -20.24 -26.52
C ILE A 252 14.36 -21.37 -26.72
N GLN A 253 13.95 -22.48 -27.34
CA GLN A 253 14.84 -23.60 -27.68
C GLN A 253 15.40 -23.48 -29.09
N GLY A 254 14.61 -22.94 -30.01
CA GLY A 254 14.96 -22.82 -31.42
C GLY A 254 14.02 -21.86 -32.13
N MET A 255 14.56 -21.15 -33.12
CA MET A 255 13.82 -20.25 -33.98
C MET A 255 13.90 -20.79 -35.41
N ASP A 256 12.76 -20.86 -36.11
CA ASP A 256 12.74 -21.32 -37.50
C ASP A 256 13.31 -20.26 -38.46
N SER A 257 13.22 -18.98 -38.10
CA SER A 257 13.69 -17.85 -38.91
C SER A 257 14.60 -16.93 -38.08
N LYS A 258 15.86 -16.71 -38.50
CA LYS A 258 16.81 -15.79 -37.83
C LYS A 258 16.35 -14.32 -37.77
N ASN A 259 15.38 -13.93 -38.62
CA ASN A 259 14.87 -12.55 -38.72
C ASN A 259 13.50 -12.33 -38.04
N GLU A 260 12.80 -13.36 -37.55
CA GLU A 260 11.47 -13.18 -36.93
C GLU A 260 11.60 -13.15 -35.40
N LYS A 261 11.47 -11.95 -34.81
CA LYS A 261 11.39 -11.79 -33.35
C LYS A 261 9.98 -12.10 -32.83
N ILE A 262 9.91 -12.73 -31.66
CA ILE A 262 8.67 -12.93 -30.89
C ILE A 262 8.13 -11.55 -30.47
N ARG A 263 6.81 -11.37 -30.55
CA ARG A 263 6.13 -10.13 -30.15
C ARG A 263 5.04 -10.44 -29.14
N VAL A 264 4.74 -9.44 -28.32
CA VAL A 264 3.57 -9.48 -27.42
C VAL A 264 2.32 -9.65 -28.26
N GLY A 265 1.45 -10.58 -27.86
CA GLY A 265 0.23 -10.93 -28.59
C GLY A 265 0.36 -12.09 -29.57
N ASP A 266 1.55 -12.68 -29.77
CA ASP A 266 1.67 -13.91 -30.57
C ASP A 266 0.93 -15.08 -29.93
N ARG A 267 0.37 -15.96 -30.76
CA ARG A 267 -0.39 -17.13 -30.30
C ARG A 267 0.56 -18.21 -29.82
N LEU A 268 0.32 -18.71 -28.62
CA LEU A 268 1.01 -19.82 -28.01
C LEU A 268 0.13 -21.06 -28.08
N GLN A 269 0.68 -22.13 -28.64
CA GLN A 269 0.04 -23.44 -28.69
C GLN A 269 0.96 -24.47 -28.04
N VAL A 270 0.40 -25.29 -27.17
CA VAL A 270 1.11 -26.44 -26.59
C VAL A 270 1.27 -27.51 -27.67
N ASP A 271 2.50 -28.00 -27.85
CA ASP A 271 2.75 -29.12 -28.74
C ASP A 271 2.63 -30.42 -27.93
N ALA A 272 1.51 -31.11 -28.07
CA ALA A 272 1.26 -32.39 -27.39
C ALA A 272 1.81 -33.58 -28.18
N GLN A 273 2.88 -33.43 -28.96
CA GLN A 273 3.54 -34.57 -29.59
C GLN A 273 4.43 -35.30 -28.56
N PRO A 274 4.12 -36.56 -28.20
CA PRO A 274 4.99 -37.38 -27.38
C PRO A 274 6.13 -37.88 -28.27
N ASN A 275 7.20 -37.10 -28.42
CA ASN A 275 8.42 -37.61 -29.02
C ASN A 275 9.15 -38.50 -28.00
N VAL A 276 8.66 -39.73 -27.86
CA VAL A 276 9.42 -40.87 -27.34
C VAL A 276 9.70 -41.80 -28.52
N SER A 277 10.69 -41.43 -29.35
CA SER A 277 11.48 -42.48 -30.01
C SER A 277 12.43 -43.03 -28.95
N LEU A 278 11.99 -44.07 -28.26
CA LEU A 278 12.90 -44.98 -27.58
C LEU A 278 13.56 -45.82 -28.68
N LYS A 279 14.88 -45.76 -28.68
CA LYS A 279 15.78 -46.51 -29.54
C LYS A 279 15.81 -47.97 -29.13
#